data_AF-A7DUS4-F1
#
_entry.id   AF-A7DUS4-F1
#
_cell.length_a   1.000
_cell.length_b   1.000
_cell.length_c   1.000
_cell.angle_alpha   90.00
_cell.angle_beta   90.00
_cell.angle_gamma   90.00
#
_symmetry.space_group_name_H-M   'P 1'
#
loop_
_entity.id
_entity.type
_entity.pdbx_description
1 polymer ?
#
loop_
_entity_poly.entity_id
_entity_poly.type
_entity_poly.pdbx_seq_one_letter_code
_entity_poly.pdbx_strand_id
1 'polypeptide(L)'
;GAAVTSINIDGVLHEFDTVPGVREDVMQIILNIKGIAVKSYVEDEKIIELDVEGPAEVTAGDILTDSDIEIVNPDHYLFTIGEGSSLKATMTVNSGRGYVPADENKKDNAPVGTLAVDSIYTPVTKVNYQVEPARVGSNDGFDKLTLEIL
;
A
#
# COMPACT_ATOMS: atom_id res chain seq x y z
N GLY A 1 -10.50 5.48 -0.40
CA GLY A 1 -9.89 4.60 0.60
C GLY A 1 -8.70 5.29 1.21
N ALA A 2 -7.86 4.55 1.91
CA ALA A 2 -6.60 5.05 2.44
C ALA A 2 -5.44 4.26 1.82
N ALA A 3 -4.29 4.90 1.67
CA ALA A 3 -3.09 4.28 1.13
C ALA A 3 -1.84 4.98 1.68
N VAL A 4 -0.72 4.27 1.64
CA VAL A 4 0.60 4.86 1.88
C VAL A 4 0.97 5.77 0.69
N THR A 5 1.43 7.00 0.97
CA THR A 5 1.84 8.00 -0.03
C THR A 5 3.35 8.18 -0.08
N SER A 6 4.03 7.98 1.04
CA SER A 6 5.48 8.04 1.13
C SER A 6 6.03 7.17 2.25
N ILE A 7 7.30 6.81 2.11
CA ILE A 7 8.10 6.13 3.13
C ILE A 7 9.43 6.85 3.32
N ASN A 8 9.92 6.90 4.56
CA ASN A 8 11.28 7.29 4.88
C ASN A 8 11.92 6.15 5.70
N ILE A 9 13.00 5.57 5.20
CA ILE A 9 13.75 4.49 5.87
C ILE A 9 15.09 5.08 6.35
N ASP A 10 15.43 4.84 7.60
CA ASP A 10 16.68 5.35 8.19
C ASP A 10 17.91 4.87 7.38
N GLY A 11 18.71 5.82 6.91
CA GLY A 11 19.94 5.54 6.16
C GLY A 11 19.74 5.27 4.65
N VAL A 12 18.50 5.32 4.15
CA VAL A 12 18.19 5.22 2.71
C VAL A 12 17.99 6.61 2.13
N LEU A 13 18.65 6.89 1.01
CA LEU A 13 18.57 8.20 0.36
C LEU A 13 17.71 8.16 -0.91
N HIS A 14 17.71 7.03 -1.61
CA HIS A 14 16.94 6.85 -2.84
C HIS A 14 16.45 5.41 -3.01
N GLU A 15 15.49 5.24 -3.90
CA GLU A 15 14.80 3.98 -4.18
C GLU A 15 15.71 2.86 -4.71
N PHE A 16 16.89 3.19 -5.23
CA PHE A 16 17.87 2.22 -5.77
C PHE A 16 18.89 1.73 -4.73
N ASP A 17 18.73 2.14 -3.47
CA ASP A 17 19.61 1.70 -2.39
C ASP A 17 19.31 0.25 -1.96
N THR A 18 20.24 -0.30 -1.17
CA THR A 18 20.04 -1.54 -0.43
C THR A 18 20.10 -1.23 1.06
N VAL A 19 19.36 -1.99 1.87
CA VAL A 19 19.42 -1.86 3.33
C VAL A 19 20.29 -2.98 3.89
N PRO A 20 21.44 -2.69 4.53
CA PRO A 20 22.30 -3.71 5.12
C PRO A 20 21.53 -4.61 6.09
N GLY A 21 21.66 -5.93 5.91
CA GLY A 21 20.99 -6.91 6.76
C GLY A 21 19.53 -7.21 6.39
N VAL A 22 18.99 -6.56 5.36
CA VAL A 22 17.66 -6.88 4.80
C VAL A 22 17.85 -7.65 3.49
N ARG A 23 16.98 -8.64 3.26
CA ARG A 23 17.06 -9.52 2.07
C ARG A 23 16.59 -8.80 0.80
N GLU A 24 15.54 -8.00 0.91
CA GLU A 24 14.95 -7.21 -0.16
C GLU A 24 15.72 -5.90 -0.37
N ASP A 25 15.77 -5.41 -1.62
CA ASP A 25 16.20 -4.05 -1.92
C ASP A 25 15.07 -3.03 -1.63
N VAL A 26 15.41 -1.74 -1.67
CA VAL A 26 14.44 -0.67 -1.36
C VAL A 26 13.27 -0.66 -2.36
N MET A 27 13.50 -0.96 -3.64
CA MET A 27 12.43 -1.04 -4.63
C MET A 27 11.42 -2.14 -4.30
N GLN A 28 11.90 -3.31 -3.90
CA GLN A 28 11.05 -4.44 -3.53
C GLN A 28 10.27 -4.15 -2.24
N ILE A 29 10.89 -3.47 -1.27
CA ILE A 29 10.21 -2.99 -0.06
C ILE A 29 9.08 -2.01 -0.44
N ILE A 30 9.35 -1.02 -1.29
CA ILE A 30 8.33 -0.07 -1.78
C ILE A 30 7.18 -0.80 -2.49
N LEU A 31 7.50 -1.79 -3.33
CA LEU A 31 6.49 -2.58 -4.02
C LEU A 31 5.61 -3.38 -3.05
N ASN A 32 6.21 -3.97 -2.02
CA ASN A 32 5.47 -4.71 -0.99
C ASN A 32 4.59 -3.76 -0.16
N ILE A 33 5.07 -2.56 0.16
CA ILE A 33 4.32 -1.54 0.90
C ILE A 33 3.11 -1.04 0.13
N LYS A 34 3.20 -0.96 -1.21
CA LYS A 34 2.04 -0.66 -2.07
C LYS A 34 0.91 -1.68 -1.91
N GLY A 35 1.22 -2.91 -1.51
CA GLY A 35 0.25 -3.98 -1.25
C GLY A 35 -0.44 -3.91 0.12
N ILE A 36 -0.06 -2.96 0.98
CA ILE A 36 -0.72 -2.80 2.29
C ILE A 36 -2.13 -2.24 2.09
N ALA A 37 -3.11 -2.96 2.58
CA ALA A 37 -4.49 -2.51 2.64
C ALA A 37 -4.71 -1.76 3.97
N VAL A 38 -4.90 -0.45 3.87
CA VAL A 38 -5.08 0.43 5.03
C VAL A 38 -6.50 0.99 5.06
N LYS A 39 -7.06 1.06 6.27
CA LYS A 39 -8.28 1.80 6.54
C LYS A 39 -7.96 2.96 7.48
N SER A 40 -8.31 4.17 7.07
CA SER A 40 -8.22 5.36 7.92
C SER A 40 -9.60 5.76 8.41
N TYR A 41 -9.68 6.13 9.69
CA TYR A 41 -10.87 6.70 10.33
C TYR A 41 -10.87 8.23 10.31
N VAL A 42 -9.80 8.84 9.80
CA VAL A 42 -9.62 10.29 9.68
C VAL A 42 -9.29 10.71 8.24
N GLU A 43 -9.62 11.95 7.90
CA GLU A 43 -9.30 12.53 6.59
C GLU A 43 -7.88 13.11 6.54
N ASP A 44 -7.34 13.51 7.69
CA ASP A 44 -6.01 14.08 7.80
C ASP A 44 -4.90 13.04 7.55
N GLU A 45 -3.75 13.55 7.10
CA GLU A 45 -2.54 12.75 6.92
C GLU A 45 -2.04 12.19 8.28
N LYS A 46 -1.68 10.91 8.28
CA LYS A 46 -1.17 10.20 9.46
C LYS A 46 0.20 9.63 9.18
N ILE A 47 1.05 9.63 10.21
CA ILE A 47 2.34 8.95 10.17
C ILE A 47 2.19 7.66 10.97
N ILE A 48 2.64 6.55 10.38
CA ILE A 48 2.74 5.23 10.99
C ILE A 48 4.21 4.82 11.00
N GLU A 49 4.60 3.97 11.93
CA GLU A 49 6.00 3.65 12.19
C GLU A 49 6.26 2.15 12.06
N LEU A 50 7.49 1.80 11.68
CA LEU A 50 8.00 0.44 11.70
C LEU A 50 9.34 0.47 12.40
N ASP A 51 9.48 -0.29 13.48
CA ASP A 51 10.71 -0.42 14.26
C ASP A 51 10.91 -1.90 14.58
N VAL A 52 11.82 -2.54 13.84
CA VAL A 52 11.99 -4.00 13.86
C VAL A 52 13.46 -4.39 13.99
N GLU A 53 13.70 -5.46 14.74
CA GLU A 53 15.01 -6.08 14.93
C GLU A 53 15.00 -7.52 14.42
N GLY A 54 16.10 -7.92 13.77
CA GLY A 54 16.24 -9.26 13.22
C GLY A 54 16.91 -10.27 14.16
N PRO A 55 16.77 -11.58 13.87
CA PRO A 55 16.21 -12.13 12.65
C PRO A 55 14.68 -12.23 12.68
N ALA A 56 14.00 -11.72 11.65
CA ALA A 56 12.54 -11.74 11.57
C ALA A 56 12.03 -11.71 10.12
N GLU A 57 10.88 -12.34 9.89
CA GLU A 57 10.04 -12.06 8.73
C GLU A 57 9.09 -10.92 9.11
N VAL A 58 9.18 -9.79 8.42
CA VAL A 58 8.45 -8.58 8.75
C VAL A 58 7.21 -8.49 7.86
N THR A 59 6.08 -8.28 8.52
CA THR A 59 4.74 -8.22 7.92
C THR A 59 4.08 -6.87 8.18
N ALA A 60 2.96 -6.60 7.52
CA ALA A 60 2.19 -5.38 7.75
C ALA A 60 1.62 -5.30 9.18
N GLY A 61 1.49 -6.44 9.87
CA GLY A 61 1.08 -6.51 11.28
C GLY A 61 2.12 -5.96 12.27
N ASP A 62 3.38 -5.83 11.86
CA ASP A 62 4.46 -5.27 12.68
C ASP A 62 4.48 -3.72 12.66
N ILE A 63 3.62 -3.11 11.84
CA ILE A 63 3.50 -1.66 11.73
C ILE A 63 2.81 -1.10 12.98
N LEU A 64 3.48 -0.15 13.62
CA LEU A 64 2.96 0.60 14.77
C LEU A 64 2.01 1.69 14.27
N THR A 65 0.76 1.61 14.72
CA THR A 65 -0.33 2.52 14.36
C THR A 65 -1.12 2.93 15.60
N ASP A 66 -1.89 4.02 15.51
CA ASP A 66 -2.84 4.43 16.54
C ASP A 66 -4.27 3.98 16.19
N SER A 67 -5.27 4.39 16.99
CA SER A 67 -6.67 4.01 16.77
C SER A 67 -7.28 4.54 15.47
N ASP A 68 -6.62 5.49 14.80
CA ASP A 68 -7.17 6.13 13.60
C ASP A 68 -6.80 5.35 12.32
N ILE A 69 -5.82 4.45 12.40
CA ILE A 69 -5.36 3.63 11.28
C ILE A 69 -5.52 2.14 11.62
N GLU A 70 -6.08 1.38 10.68
CA GLU A 70 -6.21 -0.07 10.77
C GLU A 70 -5.54 -0.73 9.56
N ILE A 71 -4.62 -1.66 9.83
CA ILE A 71 -4.03 -2.54 8.81
C ILE A 71 -4.99 -3.71 8.58
N VAL A 72 -5.53 -3.80 7.37
CA VAL A 72 -6.57 -4.77 7.01
C VAL A 72 -5.98 -6.14 6.66
N ASN A 73 -4.76 -6.18 6.13
CA ASN A 73 -4.04 -7.40 5.75
C ASN A 73 -2.75 -7.57 6.58
N PRO A 74 -2.85 -7.85 7.90
CA PRO A 74 -1.67 -7.90 8.79
C PRO A 74 -0.63 -8.95 8.36
N ASP A 75 -1.05 -10.05 7.75
CA ASP A 75 -0.14 -11.12 7.30
C ASP A 75 0.63 -10.79 6.01
N HIS A 76 0.43 -9.59 5.44
CA HIS A 76 1.06 -9.18 4.19
C HIS A 76 2.57 -8.99 4.38
N TYR A 77 3.35 -9.77 3.64
CA TYR A 77 4.81 -9.75 3.70
C TYR A 77 5.40 -8.41 3.24
N LEU A 78 6.35 -7.87 4.01
CA LEU A 78 7.09 -6.65 3.65
C LEU A 78 8.54 -6.93 3.28
N PHE A 79 9.30 -7.59 4.15
CA PHE A 79 10.70 -7.96 3.91
C PHE A 79 11.20 -8.93 5.00
N THR A 80 12.41 -9.46 4.82
CA THR A 80 13.09 -10.29 5.83
C THR A 80 14.36 -9.61 6.31
N ILE A 81 14.54 -9.52 7.63
CA ILE A 81 15.71 -8.95 8.27
C ILE A 81 16.55 -10.05 8.94
N GLY A 82 17.86 -9.97 8.77
CA GLY A 82 18.85 -10.90 9.33
C GLY A 82 19.24 -10.59 10.78
N GLU A 83 19.89 -11.55 11.43
CA GLU A 83 20.36 -11.43 12.82
C GLU A 83 21.28 -10.22 13.03
N GLY A 84 21.08 -9.50 14.14
CA GLY A 84 21.90 -8.36 14.53
C GLY A 84 21.69 -7.10 13.69
N SER A 85 20.64 -7.06 12.87
CA SER A 85 20.24 -5.89 12.07
C SER A 85 18.93 -5.31 12.60
N SER A 86 18.74 -4.00 12.41
CA SER A 86 17.50 -3.30 12.76
C SER A 86 17.08 -2.39 11.61
N LEU A 87 15.78 -2.22 11.40
CA LEU A 87 15.24 -1.26 10.44
C LEU A 87 14.21 -0.36 11.13
N LYS A 88 14.37 0.94 10.91
CA LYS A 88 13.40 1.96 11.31
C LYS A 88 12.90 2.68 10.07
N ALA A 89 11.59 2.82 9.99
CA ALA A 89 10.95 3.56 8.92
C ALA A 89 9.69 4.28 9.42
N THR A 90 9.37 5.39 8.76
CA THR A 90 8.09 6.07 8.90
C THR A 90 7.37 6.03 7.56
N MET A 91 6.06 5.86 7.58
CA MET A 91 5.22 5.90 6.40
C MET A 91 4.10 6.89 6.60
N THR A 92 3.75 7.56 5.53
CA THR A 92 2.66 8.53 5.50
C THR A 92 1.43 7.87 4.90
N VAL A 93 0.32 7.85 5.63
CA VAL A 93 -0.99 7.39 5.17
C VAL A 93 -1.89 8.59 4.90
N ASN A 94 -2.55 8.58 3.76
CA ASN A 94 -3.53 9.60 3.40
C ASN A 94 -4.85 8.95 2.93
N SER A 95 -5.93 9.71 3.00
CA SER A 95 -7.24 9.36 2.47
C SER A 95 -7.43 9.96 1.07
N GLY A 96 -7.87 9.13 0.12
CA GLY A 96 -7.98 9.56 -1.28
C GLY A 96 -8.95 8.71 -2.10
N ARG A 97 -8.93 8.92 -3.42
CA ARG A 97 -9.79 8.23 -4.38
C ARG A 97 -8.98 7.78 -5.59
N GLY A 98 -9.34 6.61 -6.12
CA GLY A 98 -8.73 6.06 -7.33
C GLY A 98 -7.27 5.67 -7.12
N TYR A 99 -6.43 6.10 -8.06
CA TYR A 99 -5.00 5.83 -8.11
C TYR A 99 -4.27 7.15 -8.27
N VAL A 100 -3.18 7.34 -7.52
CA VAL A 100 -2.28 8.49 -7.66
C VAL A 100 -0.86 7.97 -7.85
N PRO A 101 -0.16 8.36 -8.93
CA PRO A 101 1.21 7.92 -9.17
C PRO A 101 2.19 8.56 -8.18
N ALA A 102 3.32 7.90 -7.94
CA ALA A 102 4.34 8.37 -7.00
C ALA A 102 4.84 9.80 -7.30
N ASP A 103 4.95 10.18 -8.58
CA ASP A 103 5.39 11.53 -8.97
C ASP A 103 4.47 12.65 -8.47
N GLU A 104 3.16 12.39 -8.34
CA GLU A 104 2.19 13.36 -7.82
C GLU A 104 2.20 13.43 -6.29
N ASN A 105 2.72 12.40 -5.61
CA ASN A 105 2.88 12.37 -4.16
C ASN A 105 4.16 13.08 -3.67
N LYS A 106 5.07 13.46 -4.58
CA LYS A 106 6.30 14.19 -4.23
C LYS A 106 5.95 15.57 -3.69
N LYS A 107 6.44 15.90 -2.49
CA LYS A 107 6.33 17.23 -1.89
C LYS A 107 7.66 17.97 -2.05
N ASP A 108 7.63 19.20 -2.54
CA ASP A 108 8.84 20.03 -2.74
C ASP A 108 9.64 20.26 -1.46
N ASN A 109 8.96 20.23 -0.31
CA ASN A 109 9.52 20.41 1.03
C ASN A 109 9.68 19.09 1.80
N ALA A 110 9.61 17.95 1.12
CA ALA A 110 9.84 16.66 1.76
C ALA A 110 11.29 16.57 2.29
N PRO A 111 11.50 16.00 3.49
CA PRO A 111 12.84 15.69 3.98
C PRO A 111 13.61 14.79 2.99
N VAL A 112 14.93 14.95 2.96
CA VAL A 112 15.81 14.06 2.19
C VAL A 112 15.60 12.61 2.64
N GLY A 113 15.58 11.68 1.69
CA GLY A 113 15.31 10.25 1.94
C GLY A 113 13.81 9.90 1.97
N THR A 114 12.92 10.86 1.78
CA THR A 114 11.49 10.57 1.61
C THR A 114 11.22 10.05 0.21
N LEU A 115 10.79 8.79 0.12
CA LEU A 115 10.48 8.09 -1.12
C LEU A 115 8.96 8.11 -1.32
N ALA A 116 8.52 8.72 -2.42
CA ALA A 116 7.11 8.72 -2.79
C ALA A 116 6.71 7.34 -3.35
N VAL A 117 5.50 6.90 -3.03
CA VAL A 117 4.94 5.59 -3.42
C VAL A 117 3.66 5.81 -4.20
N ASP A 118 3.36 4.97 -5.19
CA ASP A 118 2.05 5.03 -5.84
C ASP A 118 0.94 4.65 -4.85
N SER A 119 -0.10 5.48 -4.76
CA SER A 119 -1.18 5.30 -3.81
C SER A 119 -2.41 4.70 -4.48
N ILE A 120 -2.72 3.46 -4.09
CA ILE A 120 -3.91 2.73 -4.54
C ILE A 120 -5.00 2.91 -3.49
N TYR A 121 -5.82 3.95 -3.63
CA TYR A 121 -6.91 4.23 -2.70
C TYR A 121 -8.16 3.39 -2.94
N THR A 122 -8.23 2.70 -4.08
CA THR A 122 -9.37 1.84 -4.45
C THR A 122 -9.31 0.52 -3.69
N PRO A 123 -10.38 0.14 -2.96
CA PRO A 123 -10.46 -1.19 -2.33
C PRO A 123 -10.84 -2.29 -3.33
N VAL A 124 -11.14 -1.94 -4.57
CA VAL A 124 -11.49 -2.89 -5.65
C VAL A 124 -10.26 -3.11 -6.52
N THR A 125 -9.86 -4.37 -6.67
CA THR A 125 -8.66 -4.74 -7.43
C THR A 125 -8.94 -4.91 -8.91
N LYS A 126 -10.12 -5.48 -9.25
CA LYS A 126 -10.51 -5.74 -10.63
C LYS A 126 -12.01 -5.74 -10.79
N VAL A 127 -12.48 -5.13 -11.88
CA VAL A 127 -13.87 -5.19 -12.31
C VAL A 127 -13.92 -5.70 -13.74
N ASN A 128 -14.71 -6.74 -13.97
CA ASN A 128 -15.08 -7.20 -15.32
C ASN A 128 -16.59 -7.10 -15.48
N TYR A 129 -17.04 -6.93 -16.73
CA TYR A 129 -18.46 -6.99 -17.05
C TYR A 129 -18.70 -7.72 -18.37
N GLN A 130 -19.85 -8.37 -18.46
CA GLN A 130 -20.31 -9.05 -19.67
C GLN A 130 -21.78 -8.71 -19.91
N VAL A 131 -22.10 -8.35 -21.15
CA VAL A 131 -23.48 -8.10 -21.59
C VAL A 131 -23.85 -9.19 -22.59
N GLU A 132 -24.96 -9.86 -22.35
CA GLU A 132 -25.51 -10.88 -23.23
C GLU A 132 -27.01 -10.63 -23.49
N PRO A 133 -27.52 -10.91 -24.69
CA PRO A 133 -28.96 -10.82 -24.95
C PRO A 133 -29.75 -11.73 -24.02
N ALA A 134 -30.88 -11.23 -23.54
CA ALA A 134 -31.78 -11.95 -22.66
C ALA A 134 -33.20 -11.94 -23.22
N ARG A 135 -33.85 -13.09 -23.15
CA ARG A 135 -35.27 -13.22 -23.48
C ARG A 135 -36.07 -13.33 -22.20
N VAL A 136 -37.06 -12.45 -22.05
CA VAL A 136 -38.01 -12.48 -20.93
C VAL A 136 -39.39 -12.76 -21.50
N GLY A 137 -39.85 -14.00 -21.34
CA GLY A 137 -41.08 -14.47 -22.00
C GLY A 137 -40.93 -14.46 -23.52
N SER A 138 -41.79 -13.72 -24.21
CA SER A 138 -41.77 -13.60 -25.68
C SER A 138 -40.93 -12.45 -26.22
N ASN A 139 -40.41 -11.57 -25.36
CA ASN A 139 -39.63 -10.39 -25.75
C ASN A 139 -38.13 -10.68 -25.64
N ASP A 140 -37.39 -10.49 -26.73
CA ASP A 140 -35.94 -10.70 -26.86
C ASP A 140 -35.13 -9.40 -26.98
N GLY A 141 -35.74 -8.25 -26.70
CA GLY A 141 -35.06 -6.96 -26.66
C GLY A 141 -34.42 -6.58 -25.32
N PHE A 142 -34.23 -7.54 -24.40
CA PHE A 142 -33.56 -7.28 -23.13
C PHE A 142 -32.09 -7.67 -23.18
N ASP A 143 -31.28 -7.00 -22.36
CA ASP A 143 -29.89 -7.36 -22.11
C ASP A 143 -29.74 -7.84 -20.66
N LYS A 144 -28.90 -8.86 -20.45
CA LYS A 144 -28.42 -9.29 -19.14
C LYS A 144 -26.99 -8.80 -18.96
N LEU A 145 -26.79 -8.00 -17.92
CA LEU A 145 -25.48 -7.55 -17.45
C LEU A 145 -25.00 -8.45 -16.31
N THR A 146 -23.81 -9.03 -16.46
CA THR A 146 -23.09 -9.72 -15.39
C THR A 146 -21.88 -8.88 -15.01
N LEU A 147 -21.75 -8.53 -13.74
CA LEU A 147 -20.61 -7.81 -13.17
C LEU A 147 -19.84 -8.76 -12.24
N GLU A 148 -18.52 -8.79 -12.41
CA GLU A 148 -17.58 -9.51 -11.54
C GLU A 148 -16.66 -8.48 -10.88
N ILE A 149 -16.64 -8.45 -9.55
CA ILE A 149 -15.85 -7.51 -8.74
C ILE A 149 -14.96 -8.37 -7.82
N LEU A 150 -13.64 -8.22 -7.95
CA LEU A 150 -12.62 -8.93 -7.16
C LEU A 150 -11.87 -7.96 -6.23
#